data_AF-A0A944ZMG8-F1
#
_entry.id   AF-A0A944ZMG8-F1
#
_cell.length_a   1.000
_cell.length_b   1.000
_cell.length_c   1.000
_cell.angle_alpha   90.00
_cell.angle_beta   90.00
_cell.angle_gamma   90.00
#
_symmetry.space_group_name_H-M   'P 1'
#
loop_
_entity.id
_entity.type
_entity.pdbx_description
1 polymer ?
#
loop_
_entity_poly.entity_id
_entity_poly.type
_entity_poly.pdbx_seq_one_letter_code
_entity_poly.pdbx_strand_id
1 'polypeptide(L)'
;MEILPQDDLRPQTETVTETAEPTASLSDINIADVTNLNFICALFHTVSKGALLWGTSFTQPPDEAPNSVWYGGVLTFRKLTGRNNFTSGKANVFYTVSSFFPDDDGNSSRSKPYFAAAHVITVDDVGDGPSAKIPWNRIKLPGSIVIETSPGNCQVVYILLVPITDANLFDRIIDALIHQGLAEKSDPGMKGVTRYARLPVGTNNKTKYDPPHRHVLKEWQPDLRYSVEDIIDAYGLYLAPPTPQRDFNSVKIEVEDDPYIEVFGDLGLILTGELRGESGNMLDILCPFHEEHTDRVDEGAVYFIGGGFKCWHGHCENRTFKDVKEKLRDDHWVDTDELDHNLRRLRVGPLAEVLKNV
;
A
#
# COMPACT_ATOMS: atom_id res chain seq x y z
N MET A 1 -6.56 49.64 9.54
CA MET A 1 -6.14 48.65 8.54
C MET A 1 -5.97 47.36 9.32
N GLU A 2 -7.10 46.71 9.56
CA GLU A 2 -7.27 45.62 10.53
C GLU A 2 -7.26 44.29 9.80
N ILE A 3 -6.50 43.36 10.36
CA ILE A 3 -6.31 41.99 9.90
C ILE A 3 -7.52 41.18 10.39
N LEU A 4 -8.26 40.57 9.46
CA LEU A 4 -9.39 39.68 9.78
C LEU A 4 -8.85 38.29 10.20
N PRO A 5 -9.38 37.67 11.26
CA PRO A 5 -9.01 36.30 11.64
C PRO A 5 -9.65 35.26 10.71
N GLN A 6 -8.87 34.23 10.35
CA GLN A 6 -9.37 33.01 9.71
C GLN A 6 -9.97 32.08 10.76
N ASP A 7 -11.28 32.16 10.94
CA ASP A 7 -12.07 31.16 11.68
C ASP A 7 -13.35 30.90 10.86
N ASP A 8 -13.27 30.01 9.85
CA ASP A 8 -14.49 29.46 9.26
C ASP A 8 -14.27 28.16 8.49
N LEU A 9 -13.85 27.09 9.18
CA LEU A 9 -14.00 25.70 8.69
C LEU A 9 -14.14 24.73 9.87
N ARG A 10 -15.28 24.80 10.55
CA ARG A 10 -15.79 23.68 11.37
C ARG A 10 -17.06 23.15 10.72
N PRO A 11 -17.25 21.83 10.57
CA PRO A 11 -18.58 21.27 10.51
C PRO A 11 -19.26 21.60 11.84
N GLN A 12 -20.34 22.36 11.81
CA GLN A 12 -21.15 22.55 13.01
C GLN A 12 -21.68 21.17 13.44
N THR A 13 -21.35 20.81 14.67
CA THR A 13 -22.03 19.77 15.43
C THR A 13 -23.47 20.22 15.66
N GLU A 14 -24.37 19.81 14.78
CA GLU A 14 -25.80 19.70 15.10
C GLU A 14 -26.11 18.22 15.35
N THR A 15 -26.42 17.94 16.62
CA THR A 15 -27.16 16.77 17.07
C THR A 15 -28.45 16.66 16.26
N VAL A 16 -28.54 15.69 15.37
CA VAL A 16 -29.81 15.28 14.77
C VAL A 16 -30.34 14.08 15.55
N THR A 17 -31.06 14.38 16.62
CA THR A 17 -32.16 13.53 17.08
C THR A 17 -33.46 14.15 16.59
N GLU A 18 -34.30 13.31 15.99
CA GLU A 18 -35.68 13.51 15.52
C GLU A 18 -35.93 13.94 14.06
N THR A 19 -36.53 12.97 13.35
CA THR A 19 -37.25 13.06 12.06
C THR A 19 -36.42 13.26 10.79
N ALA A 20 -35.65 12.23 10.42
CA ALA A 20 -35.29 12.00 9.03
C ALA A 20 -36.12 10.82 8.51
N GLU A 21 -36.82 11.03 7.38
CA GLU A 21 -37.37 9.95 6.56
C GLU A 21 -36.28 8.90 6.27
N PRO A 22 -36.61 7.61 6.08
CA PRO A 22 -35.59 6.59 5.93
C PRO A 22 -34.79 6.87 4.66
N THR A 23 -33.55 7.32 4.84
CA THR A 23 -32.55 7.37 3.77
C THR A 23 -32.52 5.98 3.15
N ALA A 24 -32.87 5.85 1.87
CA ALA A 24 -32.92 4.55 1.19
C ALA A 24 -31.62 3.78 1.46
N SER A 25 -31.74 2.51 1.86
CA SER A 25 -30.58 1.69 2.15
C SER A 25 -29.73 1.54 0.89
N LEU A 26 -28.40 1.48 1.03
CA LEU A 26 -27.52 1.20 -0.11
C LEU A 26 -27.86 -0.14 -0.78
N SER A 27 -28.43 -1.09 -0.04
CA SER A 27 -28.94 -2.37 -0.54
C SER A 27 -30.10 -2.24 -1.52
N ASP A 28 -30.86 -1.15 -1.44
CA ASP A 28 -32.10 -0.96 -2.23
C ASP A 28 -31.82 -0.33 -3.59
N ILE A 29 -30.58 0.13 -3.82
CA ILE A 29 -30.16 0.73 -5.08
C ILE A 29 -30.12 -0.36 -6.15
N ASN A 30 -30.80 -0.13 -7.27
CA ASN A 30 -30.70 -1.00 -8.42
C ASN A 30 -29.24 -1.07 -8.88
N ILE A 31 -28.72 -2.29 -9.10
CA ILE A 31 -27.33 -2.53 -9.48
C ILE A 31 -26.88 -1.71 -10.70
N ALA A 32 -27.78 -1.41 -11.63
CA ALA A 32 -27.50 -0.59 -12.82
C ALA A 32 -27.27 0.89 -12.51
N ASP A 33 -27.79 1.38 -11.38
CA ASP A 33 -27.76 2.78 -10.96
C ASP A 33 -26.67 3.04 -9.89
N VAL A 34 -25.94 2.00 -9.46
CA VAL A 34 -24.87 2.13 -8.47
C VAL A 34 -23.76 3.03 -9.00
N THR A 35 -23.56 4.16 -8.32
CA THR A 35 -22.47 5.10 -8.62
C THR A 35 -21.19 4.74 -7.89
N ASN A 36 -20.06 5.32 -8.31
CA ASN A 36 -18.81 5.21 -7.55
C ASN A 36 -18.91 5.81 -6.13
N LEU A 37 -19.81 6.79 -5.89
CA LEU A 37 -20.08 7.27 -4.54
C LEU A 37 -20.77 6.18 -3.70
N ASN A 38 -21.84 5.58 -4.22
CA ASN A 38 -22.57 4.51 -3.50
C ASN A 38 -21.62 3.36 -3.15
N PHE A 39 -20.79 2.96 -4.12
CA PHE A 39 -19.78 1.93 -3.94
C PHE A 39 -18.78 2.29 -2.83
N ILE A 40 -18.17 3.48 -2.87
CA ILE A 40 -17.24 3.91 -1.82
C ILE A 40 -17.92 3.97 -0.44
N CYS A 41 -19.15 4.48 -0.35
CA CYS A 41 -19.88 4.51 0.92
C CYS A 41 -20.18 3.11 1.47
N ALA A 42 -20.45 2.13 0.60
CA ALA A 42 -20.67 0.74 1.02
C ALA A 42 -19.39 0.09 1.56
N LEU A 43 -18.25 0.27 0.88
CA LEU A 43 -16.98 -0.32 1.32
C LEU A 43 -16.48 0.29 2.62
N PHE A 44 -16.54 1.62 2.72
CA PHE A 44 -15.98 2.42 3.81
C PHE A 44 -17.09 2.82 4.78
N HIS A 45 -17.89 1.85 5.22
CA HIS A 45 -19.05 2.07 6.10
C HIS A 45 -18.67 2.57 7.50
N THR A 46 -17.43 2.31 7.92
CA THR A 46 -16.82 2.84 9.15
C THR A 46 -15.40 3.32 8.84
N VAL A 47 -15.11 4.61 9.02
CA VAL A 47 -13.78 5.18 8.79
C VAL A 47 -13.33 5.92 10.04
N SER A 48 -12.10 5.69 10.48
CA SER A 48 -11.50 6.40 11.61
C SER A 48 -11.52 7.91 11.36
N LYS A 49 -11.85 8.68 12.39
CA LYS A 49 -11.88 10.14 12.32
C LYS A 49 -10.51 10.67 11.86
N GLY A 50 -10.51 11.49 10.81
CA GLY A 50 -9.28 12.06 10.24
C GLY A 50 -8.59 11.19 9.19
N ALA A 51 -9.01 9.93 8.99
CA ALA A 51 -8.49 9.11 7.92
C ALA A 51 -9.10 9.50 6.56
N LEU A 52 -8.30 9.35 5.51
CA LEU A 52 -8.58 9.77 4.15
C LEU A 52 -8.68 8.55 3.23
N LEU A 53 -9.62 8.60 2.30
CA LEU A 53 -9.78 7.58 1.25
C LEU A 53 -8.96 7.98 0.03
N TRP A 54 -8.37 7.01 -0.66
CA TRP A 54 -7.43 7.29 -1.75
C TRP A 54 -7.83 6.60 -3.05
N GLY A 55 -7.61 7.27 -4.18
CA GLY A 55 -7.95 6.74 -5.49
C GLY A 55 -7.20 7.44 -6.61
N THR A 56 -7.26 6.85 -7.80
CA THR A 56 -6.74 7.48 -9.01
C THR A 56 -7.68 7.27 -10.19
N SER A 57 -7.59 8.18 -11.16
CA SER A 57 -8.32 8.08 -12.41
C SER A 57 -7.57 8.73 -13.56
N PHE A 58 -7.53 8.08 -14.71
CA PHE A 58 -6.80 8.57 -15.89
C PHE A 58 -7.34 7.93 -17.17
N THR A 59 -7.17 8.61 -18.31
CA THR A 59 -7.74 8.21 -19.61
C THR A 59 -6.78 7.42 -20.48
N GLN A 60 -5.49 7.44 -20.17
CA GLN A 60 -4.47 6.67 -20.87
C GLN A 60 -4.65 5.15 -20.59
N PRO A 61 -4.32 4.26 -21.54
CA PRO A 61 -4.20 2.83 -21.28
C PRO A 61 -3.28 2.56 -20.07
N PRO A 62 -3.66 1.73 -19.08
CA PRO A 62 -2.84 1.48 -17.89
C PRO A 62 -1.45 0.92 -18.17
N ASP A 63 -1.29 0.20 -19.27
CA ASP A 63 -0.04 -0.39 -19.77
C ASP A 63 0.88 0.62 -20.48
N GLU A 64 0.38 1.84 -20.74
CA GLU A 64 1.14 2.94 -21.36
C GLU A 64 1.19 4.19 -20.47
N ALA A 65 0.43 4.20 -19.37
CA ALA A 65 0.31 5.37 -18.51
C ALA A 65 1.60 5.62 -17.70
N PRO A 66 2.04 6.88 -17.55
CA PRO A 66 3.24 7.19 -16.78
C PRO A 66 3.01 6.91 -15.29
N ASN A 67 4.07 6.54 -14.57
CA ASN A 67 4.00 6.20 -13.13
C ASN A 67 3.30 7.26 -12.26
N SER A 68 3.38 8.53 -12.66
CA SER A 68 2.77 9.65 -11.94
C SER A 68 1.24 9.56 -11.80
N VAL A 69 0.54 8.92 -12.73
CA VAL A 69 -0.92 8.75 -12.59
C VAL A 69 -1.27 7.85 -11.39
N TRP A 70 -0.36 6.99 -10.97
CA TRP A 70 -0.58 6.04 -9.88
C TRP A 70 -0.34 6.64 -8.48
N TYR A 71 0.26 7.83 -8.38
CA TYR A 71 0.29 8.59 -7.12
C TYR A 71 -1.13 8.81 -6.60
N GLY A 72 -2.06 9.14 -7.50
CA GLY A 72 -3.46 9.35 -7.17
C GLY A 72 -3.67 10.55 -6.24
N GLY A 73 -4.74 10.49 -5.45
CA GLY A 73 -5.01 11.47 -4.42
C GLY A 73 -6.23 11.13 -3.59
N VAL A 74 -6.52 11.98 -2.61
CA VAL A 74 -7.70 11.85 -1.75
C VAL A 74 -8.99 11.82 -2.57
N LEU A 75 -9.86 10.85 -2.30
CA LEU A 75 -11.21 10.75 -2.84
C LEU A 75 -12.12 11.69 -2.05
N THR A 76 -12.47 12.81 -2.67
CA THR A 76 -13.42 13.77 -2.11
C THR A 76 -14.81 13.55 -2.66
N PHE A 77 -15.84 14.01 -1.94
CA PHE A 77 -17.21 14.01 -2.44
C PHE A 77 -17.31 14.63 -3.84
N ARG A 78 -16.61 15.75 -4.09
CA ARG A 78 -16.56 16.41 -5.41
C ARG A 78 -15.97 15.53 -6.51
N LYS A 79 -14.96 14.70 -6.21
CA LYS A 79 -14.43 13.74 -7.20
C LYS A 79 -15.49 12.68 -7.51
N LEU A 80 -16.22 12.19 -6.51
CA LEU A 80 -17.20 11.11 -6.67
C LEU A 80 -18.57 11.55 -7.22
N THR A 81 -18.88 12.86 -7.23
CA THR A 81 -20.18 13.37 -7.73
C THR A 81 -20.06 14.39 -8.87
N GLY A 82 -18.92 15.06 -9.02
CA GLY A 82 -18.73 16.08 -10.06
C GLY A 82 -18.54 15.48 -11.45
N ARG A 83 -18.57 16.31 -12.50
CA ARG A 83 -18.27 15.89 -13.88
C ARG A 83 -16.77 15.74 -14.09
N ASN A 84 -16.23 14.54 -13.91
CA ASN A 84 -14.81 14.26 -14.05
C ASN A 84 -14.56 12.77 -14.39
N ASN A 85 -13.30 12.34 -14.37
CA ASN A 85 -12.92 10.97 -14.72
C ASN A 85 -13.56 9.89 -13.82
N PHE A 86 -13.77 10.16 -12.53
CA PHE A 86 -14.41 9.23 -11.59
C PHE A 86 -15.91 9.02 -11.84
N THR A 87 -16.57 9.86 -12.63
CA THR A 87 -18.03 9.77 -12.86
C THR A 87 -18.40 9.59 -14.33
N SER A 88 -17.46 9.80 -15.25
CA SER A 88 -17.72 9.72 -16.69
C SER A 88 -17.99 8.29 -17.19
N GLY A 89 -17.49 7.28 -16.48
CA GLY A 89 -17.47 5.89 -16.94
C GLY A 89 -16.69 5.69 -18.25
N LYS A 90 -15.71 6.56 -18.55
CA LYS A 90 -14.84 6.47 -19.73
C LYS A 90 -13.35 6.39 -19.40
N ALA A 91 -13.00 6.52 -18.12
CA ALA A 91 -11.62 6.50 -17.64
C ALA A 91 -11.34 5.20 -16.87
N ASN A 92 -10.07 4.86 -16.73
CA ASN A 92 -9.67 3.95 -15.68
C ASN A 92 -9.88 4.63 -14.34
N VAL A 93 -10.49 3.92 -13.40
CA VAL A 93 -10.82 4.43 -12.08
C VAL A 93 -10.51 3.37 -11.05
N PHE A 94 -9.80 3.78 -10.01
CA PHE A 94 -9.32 2.92 -8.96
C PHE A 94 -9.54 3.55 -7.59
N TYR A 95 -9.76 2.69 -6.60
CA TYR A 95 -9.75 3.05 -5.19
C TYR A 95 -8.71 2.18 -4.47
N THR A 96 -8.21 2.64 -3.34
CA THR A 96 -7.31 1.86 -2.49
C THR A 96 -8.13 1.07 -1.48
N VAL A 97 -7.78 -0.17 -1.19
CA VAL A 97 -8.51 -1.05 -0.23
C VAL A 97 -8.49 -0.54 1.23
N SER A 98 -7.68 0.48 1.51
CA SER A 98 -7.42 1.03 2.83
C SER A 98 -7.63 2.55 2.88
N SER A 99 -7.77 3.06 4.11
CA SER A 99 -7.71 4.48 4.44
C SER A 99 -6.35 4.85 5.06
N PHE A 100 -5.99 6.14 4.99
CA PHE A 100 -4.70 6.67 5.45
C PHE A 100 -4.85 7.94 6.28
N PHE A 101 -4.08 8.08 7.36
CA PHE A 101 -3.99 9.35 8.08
C PHE A 101 -3.09 10.34 7.32
N PRO A 102 -3.32 11.65 7.43
CA PRO A 102 -2.29 12.62 7.08
C PRO A 102 -1.11 12.55 8.08
N ASP A 103 0.02 13.10 7.69
CA ASP A 103 1.14 13.39 8.61
C ASP A 103 0.83 14.60 9.50
N ASP A 104 1.75 14.92 10.41
CA ASP A 104 1.61 16.02 11.37
C ASP A 104 1.54 17.41 10.69
N ASP A 105 2.08 17.54 9.49
CA ASP A 105 2.04 18.76 8.66
C ASP A 105 0.78 18.83 7.78
N GLY A 106 -0.07 17.80 7.83
CA GLY A 106 -1.30 17.69 7.04
C GLY A 106 -1.08 17.18 5.61
N ASN A 107 0.13 16.80 5.23
CA ASN A 107 0.37 16.11 3.96
C ASN A 107 -0.21 14.70 4.04
N SER A 108 -0.66 14.19 2.91
CA SER A 108 -1.26 12.86 2.85
C SER A 108 -0.65 12.08 1.72
N SER A 109 -0.42 10.78 1.95
CA SER A 109 0.04 9.88 0.91
C SER A 109 -0.52 8.47 1.12
N ARG A 110 -0.70 7.75 0.02
CA ARG A 110 -1.02 6.31 0.01
C ARG A 110 0.25 5.51 0.28
N SER A 111 0.65 5.39 1.54
CA SER A 111 1.82 4.63 1.96
C SER A 111 1.61 3.91 3.29
N LYS A 112 2.42 2.88 3.55
CA LYS A 112 2.28 2.02 4.74
C LYS A 112 2.45 2.77 6.08
N PRO A 113 3.36 3.76 6.22
CA PRO A 113 3.47 4.55 7.46
C PRO A 113 2.19 5.28 7.86
N TYR A 114 1.39 5.70 6.87
CA TYR A 114 0.15 6.43 7.10
C TYR A 114 -1.08 5.53 7.14
N PHE A 115 -0.91 4.21 7.13
CA PHE A 115 -2.02 3.27 7.14
C PHE A 115 -2.92 3.48 8.36
N ALA A 116 -4.21 3.68 8.12
CA ALA A 116 -5.20 3.79 9.19
C ALA A 116 -5.96 2.47 9.38
N ALA A 117 -6.53 1.93 8.30
CA ALA A 117 -7.24 0.66 8.33
C ALA A 117 -7.48 0.12 6.91
N ALA A 118 -7.53 -1.21 6.77
CA ALA A 118 -8.01 -1.90 5.58
C ALA A 118 -9.49 -2.23 5.75
N HIS A 119 -10.30 -1.93 4.73
CA HIS A 119 -11.77 -2.03 4.79
C HIS A 119 -12.33 -3.18 3.98
N VAL A 120 -11.55 -3.67 3.02
CA VAL A 120 -11.96 -4.75 2.12
C VAL A 120 -10.80 -5.68 1.81
N ILE A 121 -11.14 -6.90 1.42
CA ILE A 121 -10.21 -7.83 0.75
C ILE A 121 -10.71 -8.03 -0.68
N THR A 122 -9.81 -7.88 -1.65
CA THR A 122 -10.12 -8.01 -3.07
C THR A 122 -9.33 -9.15 -3.70
N VAL A 123 -10.04 -10.06 -4.38
CA VAL A 123 -9.47 -11.13 -5.20
C VAL A 123 -9.67 -10.74 -6.67
N ASP A 124 -8.57 -10.51 -7.39
CA ASP A 124 -8.58 -10.12 -8.80
C ASP A 124 -8.50 -11.32 -9.74
N ASP A 125 -8.76 -11.09 -11.03
CA ASP A 125 -8.64 -12.08 -12.11
C ASP A 125 -9.42 -13.39 -11.85
N VAL A 126 -10.62 -13.25 -11.25
CA VAL A 126 -11.55 -14.36 -11.03
C VAL A 126 -12.43 -14.59 -12.26
N GLY A 127 -12.44 -15.80 -12.80
CA GLY A 127 -13.37 -16.16 -13.86
C GLY A 127 -12.81 -17.16 -14.86
N ASP A 128 -13.35 -17.12 -16.07
CA ASP A 128 -13.02 -18.03 -17.17
C ASP A 128 -12.52 -17.27 -18.41
N GLY A 129 -12.28 -15.96 -18.27
CA GLY A 129 -11.78 -15.10 -19.33
C GLY A 129 -10.30 -15.35 -19.67
N PRO A 130 -9.80 -14.80 -20.78
CA PRO A 130 -8.44 -15.06 -21.27
C PRO A 130 -7.31 -14.58 -20.35
N SER A 131 -7.62 -13.77 -19.33
CA SER A 131 -6.65 -13.28 -18.35
C SER A 131 -6.99 -13.71 -16.93
N ALA A 132 -7.93 -14.66 -16.78
CA ALA A 132 -8.34 -15.17 -15.48
C ALA A 132 -7.22 -16.03 -14.92
N LYS A 133 -6.92 -15.80 -13.65
CA LYS A 133 -5.92 -16.55 -12.88
C LYS A 133 -6.60 -17.46 -11.86
N ILE A 134 -7.78 -17.06 -11.40
CA ILE A 134 -8.51 -17.71 -10.31
C ILE A 134 -9.85 -18.24 -10.84
N PRO A 135 -10.05 -19.57 -10.92
CA PRO A 135 -11.35 -20.11 -11.32
C PRO A 135 -12.38 -19.92 -10.20
N TRP A 136 -13.66 -19.79 -10.57
CA TRP A 136 -14.76 -19.56 -9.61
C TRP A 136 -14.86 -20.61 -8.49
N ASN A 137 -14.49 -21.86 -8.74
CA ASN A 137 -14.53 -22.92 -7.72
C ASN A 137 -13.53 -22.73 -6.56
N ARG A 138 -12.58 -21.79 -6.69
CA ARG A 138 -11.67 -21.36 -5.63
C ARG A 138 -12.30 -20.34 -4.69
N ILE A 139 -13.33 -19.61 -5.14
CA ILE A 139 -14.08 -18.67 -4.31
C ILE A 139 -14.98 -19.46 -3.35
N LYS A 140 -14.75 -19.32 -2.05
CA LYS A 140 -15.43 -20.10 -0.99
C LYS A 140 -16.56 -19.34 -0.30
N LEU A 141 -16.54 -18.01 -0.40
CA LEU A 141 -17.56 -17.12 0.15
C LEU A 141 -18.24 -16.35 -0.99
N PRO A 142 -19.54 -16.06 -0.89
CA PRO A 142 -20.16 -15.13 -1.82
C PRO A 142 -19.49 -13.76 -1.71
N GLY A 143 -19.18 -13.14 -2.86
CA GLY A 143 -18.63 -11.79 -2.88
C GLY A 143 -19.67 -10.78 -2.41
N SER A 144 -19.29 -9.86 -1.52
CA SER A 144 -20.13 -8.70 -1.20
C SER A 144 -20.41 -7.90 -2.46
N ILE A 145 -19.38 -7.75 -3.31
CA ILE A 145 -19.47 -7.10 -4.60
C ILE A 145 -18.63 -7.86 -5.61
N VAL A 146 -19.15 -8.01 -6.83
CA VAL A 146 -18.43 -8.61 -7.97
C VAL A 146 -18.46 -7.62 -9.13
N ILE A 147 -17.28 -7.26 -9.64
CA ILE A 147 -17.13 -6.37 -10.79
C ILE A 147 -16.38 -7.12 -11.89
N GLU A 148 -16.99 -7.28 -13.06
CA GLU A 148 -16.29 -7.69 -14.27
C GLU A 148 -15.42 -6.53 -14.74
N THR A 149 -14.11 -6.69 -14.70
CA THR A 149 -13.12 -5.64 -15.02
C THR A 149 -12.57 -5.76 -16.44
N SER A 150 -12.76 -6.92 -17.08
CA SER A 150 -12.49 -7.22 -18.49
C SER A 150 -13.29 -8.46 -18.89
N PRO A 151 -13.46 -8.77 -20.20
CA PRO A 151 -14.33 -9.86 -20.63
C PRO A 151 -14.01 -11.20 -19.96
N GLY A 152 -14.95 -11.70 -19.16
CA GLY A 152 -14.84 -12.96 -18.42
C GLY A 152 -13.93 -12.93 -17.18
N ASN A 153 -13.39 -11.77 -16.79
CA ASN A 153 -12.52 -11.62 -15.61
C ASN A 153 -13.13 -10.61 -14.62
N CYS A 154 -13.32 -11.05 -13.40
CA CYS A 154 -13.93 -10.28 -12.32
C CYS A 154 -12.92 -10.01 -11.21
N GLN A 155 -13.16 -8.95 -10.46
CA GLN A 155 -12.68 -8.82 -9.09
C GLN A 155 -13.84 -9.14 -8.13
N VAL A 156 -13.55 -9.90 -7.09
CA VAL A 156 -14.47 -10.24 -6.00
C VAL A 156 -14.02 -9.49 -4.76
N VAL A 157 -14.93 -8.70 -4.18
CA VAL A 157 -14.66 -7.85 -3.02
C VAL A 157 -15.43 -8.40 -1.81
N TYR A 158 -14.71 -8.61 -0.71
CA TYR A 158 -15.28 -8.89 0.61
C TYR A 158 -15.19 -7.64 1.47
N ILE A 159 -16.33 -7.11 1.89
CA ILE A 159 -16.39 -5.97 2.82
C ILE A 159 -16.12 -6.49 4.22
N LEU A 160 -15.19 -5.88 4.94
CA LEU A 160 -14.90 -6.25 6.32
C LEU A 160 -15.96 -5.64 7.24
N LEU A 161 -16.51 -6.48 8.11
CA LEU A 161 -17.45 -6.07 9.16
C LEU A 161 -16.79 -5.05 10.10
N VAL A 162 -15.54 -5.31 10.47
CA VAL A 162 -14.68 -4.40 11.22
C VAL A 162 -13.39 -4.17 10.42
N PRO A 163 -13.02 -2.91 10.11
CA PRO A 163 -11.78 -2.62 9.41
C PRO A 163 -10.55 -3.11 10.21
N ILE A 164 -9.57 -3.69 9.51
CA ILE A 164 -8.32 -4.15 10.13
C ILE A 164 -7.38 -2.96 10.29
N THR A 165 -7.02 -2.61 11.53
CA THR A 165 -6.11 -1.50 11.84
C THR A 165 -4.65 -1.95 12.00
N ASP A 166 -4.39 -3.25 12.11
CA ASP A 166 -3.04 -3.81 12.14
C ASP A 166 -2.59 -4.19 10.71
N ALA A 167 -1.67 -3.40 10.15
CA ALA A 167 -1.13 -3.63 8.82
C ALA A 167 -0.44 -5.00 8.68
N ASN A 168 0.20 -5.52 9.73
CA ASN A 168 0.87 -6.82 9.68
C ASN A 168 -0.13 -7.97 9.73
N LEU A 169 -1.24 -7.81 10.46
CA LEU A 169 -2.35 -8.77 10.39
C LEU A 169 -2.92 -8.80 8.97
N PHE A 170 -3.21 -7.64 8.38
CA PHE A 170 -3.71 -7.55 7.01
C PHE A 170 -2.74 -8.21 6.00
N ASP A 171 -1.45 -7.87 6.07
CA ASP A 171 -0.43 -8.45 5.20
C ASP A 171 -0.36 -9.98 5.34
N ARG A 172 -0.43 -10.53 6.56
CA ARG A 172 -0.46 -11.99 6.79
C ARG A 172 -1.71 -12.66 6.22
N ILE A 173 -2.87 -12.02 6.29
CA ILE A 173 -4.11 -12.54 5.68
C ILE A 173 -3.99 -12.58 4.16
N ILE A 174 -3.51 -11.49 3.55
CA ILE A 174 -3.28 -11.43 2.10
C ILE A 174 -2.25 -12.48 1.68
N ASP A 175 -1.15 -12.63 2.41
CA ASP A 175 -0.16 -13.67 2.13
C ASP A 175 -0.74 -15.07 2.26
N ALA A 176 -1.57 -15.36 3.27
CA ALA A 176 -2.22 -16.66 3.42
C ALA A 176 -3.19 -16.95 2.27
N LEU A 177 -3.96 -15.96 1.82
CA LEU A 177 -4.84 -16.08 0.65
C LEU A 177 -4.04 -16.35 -0.64
N ILE A 178 -2.92 -15.66 -0.85
CA ILE A 178 -1.99 -15.94 -1.97
C ILE A 178 -1.48 -17.39 -1.89
N HIS A 179 -1.11 -17.87 -0.69
CA HIS A 179 -0.64 -19.25 -0.50
C HIS A 179 -1.71 -20.30 -0.81
N GLN A 180 -2.98 -20.01 -0.54
CA GLN A 180 -4.11 -20.87 -0.91
C GLN A 180 -4.45 -20.84 -2.42
N GLY A 181 -3.69 -20.06 -3.20
CA GLY A 181 -3.83 -19.96 -4.65
C GLY A 181 -4.97 -19.05 -5.09
N LEU A 182 -5.28 -18.02 -4.30
CA LEU A 182 -6.23 -16.95 -4.66
C LEU A 182 -5.54 -15.72 -5.29
N ALA A 183 -4.24 -15.84 -5.59
CA ALA A 183 -3.45 -14.84 -6.27
C ALA A 183 -2.14 -15.46 -6.76
N GLU A 184 -1.54 -14.89 -7.82
CA GLU A 184 -0.20 -15.28 -8.25
C GLU A 184 0.87 -14.69 -7.32
N LYS A 185 1.89 -15.48 -6.99
CA LYS A 185 2.99 -15.07 -6.08
C LYS A 185 3.83 -13.89 -6.59
N SER A 186 3.70 -13.52 -7.86
CA SER A 186 4.66 -12.69 -8.61
C SER A 186 4.13 -11.34 -9.09
N ASP A 187 3.01 -10.82 -8.58
CA ASP A 187 2.53 -9.48 -8.92
C ASP A 187 2.90 -8.45 -7.82
N PRO A 188 3.84 -7.50 -8.09
CA PRO A 188 4.24 -6.47 -7.14
C PRO A 188 3.08 -5.55 -6.73
N GLY A 189 2.02 -5.45 -7.53
CA GLY A 189 0.84 -4.62 -7.27
C GLY A 189 -0.25 -5.28 -6.42
N MET A 190 -0.13 -6.59 -6.12
CA MET A 190 -1.15 -7.35 -5.39
C MET A 190 -0.98 -7.34 -3.86
N LYS A 191 0.16 -6.85 -3.35
CA LYS A 191 0.49 -6.91 -1.93
C LYS A 191 0.35 -5.56 -1.24
N GLY A 192 -0.07 -5.63 0.01
CA GLY A 192 0.03 -4.52 0.94
C GLY A 192 -1.21 -3.66 1.03
N VAL A 193 -1.25 -2.94 2.16
CA VAL A 193 -2.31 -2.00 2.53
C VAL A 193 -2.55 -0.86 1.52
N THR A 194 -1.66 -0.66 0.54
CA THR A 194 -1.80 0.39 -0.47
C THR A 194 -2.47 -0.09 -1.76
N ARG A 195 -2.86 -1.36 -1.88
CA ARG A 195 -3.36 -1.94 -3.13
C ARG A 195 -4.54 -1.18 -3.76
N TYR A 196 -4.45 -0.93 -5.07
CA TYR A 196 -5.55 -0.42 -5.88
C TYR A 196 -6.47 -1.55 -6.37
N ALA A 197 -7.77 -1.27 -6.42
CA ALA A 197 -8.79 -2.10 -7.06
C ALA A 197 -9.70 -1.22 -7.94
N ARG A 198 -10.44 -1.82 -8.88
CA ARG A 198 -11.29 -1.07 -9.83
C ARG A 198 -12.59 -0.59 -9.19
N LEU A 199 -13.02 0.62 -9.56
CA LEU A 199 -14.35 1.15 -9.24
C LEU A 199 -15.41 0.71 -10.29
N PRO A 200 -16.70 0.56 -9.94
CA PRO A 200 -17.71 -0.01 -10.83
C PRO A 200 -18.08 0.87 -12.03
N VAL A 201 -18.03 2.19 -11.89
CA VAL A 201 -18.31 3.13 -13.00
C VAL A 201 -16.98 3.53 -13.64
N GLY A 202 -16.45 2.66 -14.49
CA GLY A 202 -15.14 2.81 -15.13
C GLY A 202 -15.00 2.05 -16.44
N THR A 203 -13.88 2.29 -17.12
CA THR A 203 -13.51 1.56 -18.34
C THR A 203 -12.07 1.08 -18.24
N ASN A 204 -11.86 -0.18 -18.57
CA ASN A 204 -10.55 -0.76 -18.79
C ASN A 204 -10.20 -0.65 -20.28
N ASN A 205 -9.30 0.27 -20.58
CA ASN A 205 -8.83 0.55 -21.93
C ASN A 205 -7.36 0.13 -22.14
N LYS A 206 -6.89 -0.92 -21.44
CA LYS A 206 -5.61 -1.56 -21.79
C LYS A 206 -5.57 -1.85 -23.29
N THR A 207 -4.42 -1.66 -23.92
CA THR A 207 -4.27 -1.68 -25.39
C THR A 207 -4.82 -2.94 -26.06
N LYS A 208 -4.73 -4.09 -25.38
CA LYS A 208 -5.26 -5.38 -25.85
C LYS A 208 -6.79 -5.48 -25.90
N TYR A 209 -7.53 -4.51 -25.37
CA TYR A 209 -9.00 -4.51 -25.36
C TYR A 209 -9.56 -3.49 -26.35
N ASP A 210 -10.08 -3.99 -27.48
CA ASP A 210 -10.74 -3.21 -28.52
C ASP A 210 -12.10 -3.85 -28.89
N PRO A 211 -13.25 -3.18 -28.64
CA PRO A 211 -13.37 -1.90 -27.94
C PRO A 211 -12.98 -2.01 -26.44
N PRO A 212 -12.64 -0.89 -25.78
CA PRO A 212 -12.41 -0.86 -24.34
C PRO A 212 -13.57 -1.44 -23.52
N HIS A 213 -13.25 -2.19 -22.46
CA HIS A 213 -14.27 -2.85 -21.65
C HIS A 213 -14.75 -1.92 -20.53
N ARG A 214 -16.00 -1.47 -20.61
CA ARG A 214 -16.67 -0.82 -19.46
C ARG A 214 -16.83 -1.85 -18.35
N HIS A 215 -16.43 -1.50 -17.13
CA HIS A 215 -16.63 -2.40 -16.00
C HIS A 215 -18.13 -2.70 -15.82
N VAL A 216 -18.44 -3.94 -15.44
CA VAL A 216 -19.83 -4.36 -15.20
C VAL A 216 -19.96 -4.81 -13.75
N LEU A 217 -20.77 -4.11 -12.97
CA LEU A 217 -21.14 -4.55 -11.63
C LEU A 217 -22.10 -5.75 -11.77
N LYS A 218 -21.66 -6.93 -11.35
CA LYS A 218 -22.40 -8.19 -11.46
C LYS A 218 -23.19 -8.52 -10.20
N GLU A 219 -22.62 -8.20 -9.04
CA GLU A 219 -23.19 -8.46 -7.73
C GLU A 219 -23.08 -7.20 -6.85
N TRP A 220 -24.14 -6.87 -6.13
CA TRP A 220 -24.21 -5.73 -5.22
C TRP A 220 -24.95 -6.12 -3.93
N GLN A 221 -24.18 -6.53 -2.91
CA GLN A 221 -24.66 -6.88 -1.58
C GLN A 221 -23.85 -6.09 -0.52
N PRO A 222 -24.10 -4.78 -0.36
CA PRO A 222 -23.30 -3.91 0.53
C PRO A 222 -23.43 -4.24 2.02
N ASP A 223 -24.45 -5.02 2.40
CA ASP A 223 -24.68 -5.48 3.77
C ASP A 223 -24.07 -6.86 4.05
N LEU A 224 -23.64 -7.59 3.01
CA LEU A 224 -22.89 -8.82 3.17
C LEU A 224 -21.46 -8.49 3.59
N ARG A 225 -21.20 -8.51 4.89
CA ARG A 225 -19.90 -8.16 5.48
C ARG A 225 -19.34 -9.33 6.28
N TYR A 226 -18.03 -9.47 6.29
CA TYR A 226 -17.33 -10.59 6.89
C TYR A 226 -16.44 -10.15 8.04
N SER A 227 -16.44 -10.92 9.12
CA SER A 227 -15.35 -10.88 10.09
C SER A 227 -14.07 -11.44 9.46
N VAL A 228 -12.93 -11.19 10.10
CA VAL A 228 -11.65 -11.79 9.67
C VAL A 228 -11.71 -13.31 9.85
N GLU A 229 -12.38 -13.77 10.90
CA GLU A 229 -12.57 -15.17 11.25
C GLU A 229 -13.38 -15.90 10.18
N ASP A 230 -14.46 -15.30 9.65
CA ASP A 230 -15.24 -15.88 8.55
C ASP A 230 -14.36 -16.19 7.33
N ILE A 231 -13.44 -15.27 7.00
CA ILE A 231 -12.53 -15.42 5.87
C ILE A 231 -11.47 -16.48 6.17
N ILE A 232 -10.90 -16.48 7.38
CA ILE A 232 -9.92 -17.49 7.81
C ILE A 232 -10.52 -18.89 7.73
N ASP A 233 -11.71 -19.08 8.27
CA ASP A 233 -12.36 -20.39 8.35
C ASP A 233 -12.79 -20.89 6.97
N ALA A 234 -13.41 -20.03 6.16
CA ALA A 234 -13.90 -20.42 4.84
C ALA A 234 -12.78 -20.82 3.87
N TYR A 235 -11.60 -20.20 4.00
CA TYR A 235 -10.44 -20.48 3.16
C TYR A 235 -9.41 -21.40 3.82
N GLY A 236 -9.63 -21.84 5.07
CA GLY A 236 -8.69 -22.66 5.82
C GLY A 236 -7.32 -21.98 5.96
N LEU A 237 -7.30 -20.69 6.28
CA LEU A 237 -6.07 -19.90 6.32
C LEU A 237 -5.24 -20.26 7.54
N TYR A 238 -3.99 -20.63 7.31
CA TYR A 238 -2.98 -20.65 8.36
C TYR A 238 -2.26 -19.31 8.36
N LEU A 239 -2.55 -18.48 9.37
CA LEU A 239 -1.78 -17.27 9.58
C LEU A 239 -0.47 -17.64 10.27
N ALA A 240 0.64 -17.44 9.56
CA ALA A 240 1.96 -17.53 10.19
C ALA A 240 1.98 -16.68 11.46
N PRO A 241 2.73 -17.08 12.51
CA PRO A 241 2.89 -16.24 13.69
C PRO A 241 3.29 -14.83 13.25
N PRO A 242 2.89 -13.78 13.99
CA PRO A 242 3.34 -12.44 13.69
C PRO A 242 4.85 -12.50 13.54
N THR A 243 5.36 -12.16 12.35
CA THR A 243 6.79 -11.86 12.24
C THR A 243 7.00 -10.79 13.30
N PRO A 244 7.86 -10.98 14.30
CA PRO A 244 8.10 -9.95 15.29
C PRO A 244 8.36 -8.70 14.48
N GLN A 245 7.45 -7.74 14.62
CA GLN A 245 7.66 -6.41 14.11
C GLN A 245 8.99 -6.07 14.76
N ARG A 246 10.06 -6.02 13.97
CA ARG A 246 11.23 -5.31 14.43
C ARG A 246 10.66 -3.92 14.56
N ASP A 247 10.30 -3.57 15.78
CA ASP A 247 10.12 -2.20 16.18
C ASP A 247 11.46 -1.56 15.85
N PHE A 248 11.58 -1.11 14.61
CA PHE A 248 12.21 0.15 14.37
C PHE A 248 11.25 1.17 14.99
N ASN A 249 11.18 1.18 16.32
CA ASN A 249 11.24 2.46 17.00
C ASN A 249 12.44 3.12 16.32
N SER A 250 12.13 4.10 15.50
CA SER A 250 13.09 5.01 14.93
C SER A 250 13.77 5.72 16.10
N VAL A 251 14.70 5.01 16.75
CA VAL A 251 15.91 5.66 17.21
C VAL A 251 16.44 6.30 15.95
N LYS A 252 16.43 7.64 15.91
CA LYS A 252 17.24 8.38 14.95
C LYS A 252 18.67 7.93 15.23
N ILE A 253 19.14 6.95 14.47
CA ILE A 253 20.57 6.62 14.42
C ILE A 253 21.14 7.82 13.69
N GLU A 254 21.82 8.70 14.42
CA GLU A 254 22.58 9.76 13.76
C GLU A 254 23.70 9.11 12.94
N VAL A 255 24.15 9.77 11.87
CA VAL A 255 25.22 9.25 10.97
C VAL A 255 26.42 8.72 11.76
N GLU A 256 26.72 9.37 12.89
CA GLU A 256 27.85 9.10 13.76
C GLU A 256 27.75 7.77 14.52
N ASP A 257 26.56 7.18 14.60
CA ASP A 257 26.32 5.95 15.32
C ASP A 257 26.36 4.70 14.41
N ASP A 258 26.08 4.79 13.10
CA ASP A 258 26.02 3.61 12.24
C ASP A 258 27.43 3.07 11.88
N PRO A 259 27.83 1.88 12.39
CA PRO A 259 29.19 1.37 12.22
C PRO A 259 29.54 1.02 10.77
N TYR A 260 28.55 0.89 9.86
CA TYR A 260 28.84 0.69 8.44
C TYR A 260 29.26 1.97 7.73
N ILE A 261 28.93 3.15 8.27
CA ILE A 261 29.30 4.43 7.66
C ILE A 261 30.80 4.67 7.78
N GLU A 262 31.41 4.36 8.92
CA GLU A 262 32.88 4.43 9.10
C GLU A 262 33.59 3.52 8.09
N VAL A 263 33.14 2.27 7.97
CA VAL A 263 33.69 1.32 6.99
C VAL A 263 33.53 1.80 5.56
N PHE A 264 32.37 2.35 5.18
CA PHE A 264 32.20 2.92 3.85
C PHE A 264 33.07 4.16 3.62
N GLY A 265 33.30 4.98 4.65
CA GLY A 265 34.23 6.11 4.61
C GLY A 265 35.67 5.65 4.37
N ASP A 266 36.14 4.67 5.15
CA ASP A 266 37.49 4.10 5.04
C ASP A 266 37.74 3.44 3.69
N LEU A 267 36.70 2.81 3.11
CA LEU A 267 36.75 2.21 1.78
C LEU A 267 36.53 3.23 0.64
N GLY A 268 36.29 4.50 0.96
CA GLY A 268 36.08 5.56 -0.04
C GLY A 268 34.78 5.40 -0.84
N LEU A 269 33.78 4.71 -0.27
CA LEU A 269 32.51 4.43 -0.93
C LEU A 269 31.47 5.53 -0.75
N ILE A 270 31.69 6.52 0.10
CA ILE A 270 30.73 7.62 0.31
C ILE A 270 30.86 8.66 -0.82
N LEU A 271 29.75 8.97 -1.49
CA LEU A 271 29.76 9.92 -2.63
C LEU A 271 29.50 11.37 -2.20
N THR A 272 28.34 11.61 -1.58
CA THR A 272 27.87 12.98 -1.31
C THR A 272 28.11 13.43 0.13
N GLY A 273 28.30 12.49 1.06
CA GLY A 273 28.47 12.77 2.50
C GLY A 273 27.22 13.36 3.18
N GLU A 274 26.14 13.59 2.41
CA GLU A 274 24.88 14.17 2.87
C GLU A 274 23.78 13.11 2.85
N LEU A 275 22.91 13.17 3.85
CA LEU A 275 21.73 12.33 3.90
C LEU A 275 20.59 12.95 3.10
N ARG A 276 19.87 12.10 2.36
CA ARG A 276 18.70 12.50 1.57
C ARG A 276 17.49 11.60 1.83
N GLY A 277 16.38 11.93 1.16
CA GLY A 277 15.08 11.27 1.32
C GLY A 277 14.24 11.92 2.43
N GLU A 278 12.93 11.74 2.37
CA GLU A 278 11.96 12.39 3.28
C GLU A 278 12.24 12.11 4.77
N SER A 279 12.81 10.94 5.08
CA SER A 279 13.18 10.55 6.43
C SER A 279 14.64 10.85 6.81
N GLY A 280 15.42 11.48 5.90
CA GLY A 280 16.82 11.81 6.13
C GLY A 280 17.67 10.59 6.47
N ASN A 281 17.47 9.46 5.80
CA ASN A 281 18.12 8.18 6.15
C ASN A 281 18.82 7.49 4.97
N MET A 282 18.90 8.15 3.81
CA MET A 282 19.52 7.60 2.61
C MET A 282 20.88 8.26 2.41
N LEU A 283 21.94 7.45 2.38
CA LEU A 283 23.30 7.87 2.06
C LEU A 283 23.66 7.36 0.67
N ASP A 284 24.06 8.28 -0.22
CA ASP A 284 24.58 7.89 -1.53
C ASP A 284 25.98 7.31 -1.40
N ILE A 285 26.13 6.09 -1.92
CA ILE A 285 27.39 5.38 -1.93
C ILE A 285 27.73 4.92 -3.34
N LEU A 286 29.02 4.79 -3.62
CA LEU A 286 29.50 4.01 -4.74
C LEU A 286 29.03 2.57 -4.52
N CYS A 287 28.42 1.97 -5.54
CA CYS A 287 27.97 0.59 -5.45
C CYS A 287 29.16 -0.29 -5.06
N PRO A 288 29.09 -1.10 -3.98
CA PRO A 288 30.20 -2.00 -3.63
C PRO A 288 30.58 -2.93 -4.78
N PHE A 289 29.64 -3.25 -5.69
CA PHE A 289 29.84 -4.08 -6.88
C PHE A 289 30.18 -3.27 -8.16
N HIS A 290 30.60 -2.01 -8.05
CA HIS A 290 30.78 -1.12 -9.21
C HIS A 290 31.76 -1.68 -10.26
N GLU A 291 32.73 -2.50 -9.86
CA GLU A 291 33.67 -3.16 -10.79
C GLU A 291 32.99 -4.18 -11.72
N GLU A 292 31.82 -4.69 -11.33
CA GLU A 292 31.02 -5.64 -12.10
C GLU A 292 30.07 -4.93 -13.08
N HIS A 293 30.01 -3.60 -13.06
CA HIS A 293 29.14 -2.81 -13.93
C HIS A 293 29.78 -2.62 -15.32
N THR A 294 28.97 -2.76 -16.37
CA THR A 294 29.41 -2.57 -17.77
C THR A 294 29.43 -1.10 -18.22
N ASP A 295 28.65 -0.25 -17.55
CA ASP A 295 28.40 1.16 -17.87
C ASP A 295 29.15 2.14 -16.97
N ARG A 296 29.78 1.67 -15.87
CA ARG A 296 30.67 2.43 -14.96
C ARG A 296 30.12 3.82 -14.59
N VAL A 297 28.83 3.90 -14.32
CA VAL A 297 28.25 5.08 -13.69
C VAL A 297 28.40 4.89 -12.18
N ASP A 298 29.05 5.85 -11.53
CA ASP A 298 29.39 5.77 -10.10
C ASP A 298 28.17 6.06 -9.19
N GLU A 299 27.12 6.64 -9.75
CA GLU A 299 25.88 7.03 -9.07
C GLU A 299 24.78 5.96 -9.18
N GLY A 300 23.88 5.92 -8.19
CA GLY A 300 22.70 5.03 -8.25
C GLY A 300 22.77 3.81 -7.33
N ALA A 301 23.58 3.86 -6.28
CA ALA A 301 23.50 2.97 -5.13
C ALA A 301 23.28 3.78 -3.84
N VAL A 302 22.47 3.22 -2.94
CA VAL A 302 22.07 3.87 -1.70
C VAL A 302 22.21 2.89 -0.55
N TYR A 303 22.88 3.34 0.50
CA TYR A 303 22.81 2.74 1.82
C TYR A 303 21.70 3.41 2.63
N PHE A 304 20.87 2.62 3.28
CA PHE A 304 19.88 3.11 4.23
C PHE A 304 20.44 2.93 5.63
N ILE A 305 20.55 4.04 6.37
CA ILE A 305 21.02 4.03 7.76
C ILE A 305 20.20 3.00 8.55
N GLY A 306 20.88 2.16 9.32
CA GLY A 306 20.25 1.02 9.96
C GLY A 306 20.27 -0.25 9.12
N GLY A 307 21.17 -0.38 8.16
CA GLY A 307 21.49 -1.65 7.51
C GLY A 307 20.55 -2.06 6.37
N GLY A 308 20.30 -1.15 5.43
CA GLY A 308 19.64 -1.45 4.15
C GLY A 308 20.50 -1.06 2.95
N PHE A 309 20.27 -1.69 1.80
CA PHE A 309 20.97 -1.35 0.56
C PHE A 309 20.03 -1.51 -0.63
N LYS A 310 20.13 -0.57 -1.57
CA LYS A 310 19.52 -0.71 -2.89
C LYS A 310 20.46 -0.15 -3.94
N CYS A 311 20.47 -0.80 -5.10
CA CYS A 311 21.17 -0.34 -6.29
C CYS A 311 20.21 -0.41 -7.48
N TRP A 312 20.30 0.57 -8.38
CA TRP A 312 19.42 0.73 -9.54
C TRP A 312 20.08 0.29 -10.85
N HIS A 313 21.32 -0.21 -10.77
CA HIS A 313 22.00 -0.85 -11.89
C HIS A 313 21.44 -2.24 -12.17
N GLY A 314 21.27 -2.59 -13.45
CA GLY A 314 20.65 -3.86 -13.87
C GLY A 314 21.37 -5.10 -13.32
N HIS A 315 22.70 -5.06 -13.19
CA HIS A 315 23.47 -6.17 -12.61
C HIS A 315 23.14 -6.41 -11.12
N CYS A 316 22.72 -5.36 -10.40
CA CYS A 316 22.47 -5.41 -8.97
C CYS A 316 20.99 -5.58 -8.60
N GLU A 317 20.10 -5.88 -9.57
CA GLU A 317 18.65 -5.95 -9.35
C GLU A 317 18.25 -6.85 -8.17
N ASN A 318 18.96 -7.98 -8.01
CA ASN A 318 18.73 -8.98 -6.96
C ASN A 318 19.70 -8.89 -5.78
N ARG A 319 20.61 -7.91 -5.76
CA ARG A 319 21.58 -7.74 -4.67
C ARG A 319 20.91 -7.04 -3.49
N THR A 320 21.19 -7.55 -2.30
CA THR A 320 20.66 -7.07 -1.02
C THR A 320 21.79 -6.59 -0.12
N PHE A 321 21.46 -6.03 1.05
CA PHE A 321 22.48 -5.69 2.04
C PHE A 321 23.24 -6.92 2.56
N LYS A 322 22.66 -8.12 2.46
CA LYS A 322 23.36 -9.36 2.79
C LYS A 322 24.55 -9.59 1.86
N ASP A 323 24.35 -9.38 0.55
CA ASP A 323 25.41 -9.51 -0.46
C ASP A 323 26.52 -8.47 -0.23
N VAL A 324 26.16 -7.25 0.16
CA VAL A 324 27.15 -6.22 0.51
C VAL A 324 28.01 -6.67 1.69
N LYS A 325 27.39 -7.23 2.75
CA LYS A 325 28.15 -7.75 3.90
C LYS A 325 29.06 -8.92 3.52
N GLU A 326 28.61 -9.80 2.64
CA GLU A 326 29.46 -10.88 2.10
C GLU A 326 30.67 -10.29 1.36
N LYS A 327 30.46 -9.32 0.48
CA LYS A 327 31.55 -8.64 -0.22
C LYS A 327 32.53 -7.92 0.71
N LEU A 328 32.04 -7.22 1.74
CA LEU A 328 32.90 -6.57 2.75
C LEU A 328 33.76 -7.59 3.53
N ARG A 329 33.21 -8.77 3.85
CA ARG A 329 33.98 -9.85 4.48
C ARG A 329 35.04 -10.39 3.53
N ASP A 330 34.64 -10.70 2.31
CA ASP A 330 35.47 -11.45 1.37
C ASP A 330 36.59 -10.58 0.78
N ASP A 331 36.29 -9.33 0.43
CA ASP A 331 37.23 -8.45 -0.29
C ASP A 331 37.99 -7.52 0.65
N HIS A 332 37.40 -7.17 1.79
CA HIS A 332 37.94 -6.15 2.71
C HIS A 332 38.19 -6.68 4.13
N TRP A 333 37.96 -7.98 4.39
CA TRP A 333 38.22 -8.62 5.69
C TRP A 333 37.51 -7.97 6.87
N VAL A 334 36.36 -7.33 6.61
CA VAL A 334 35.58 -6.62 7.62
C VAL A 334 34.77 -7.60 8.46
N ASP A 335 34.85 -7.51 9.79
CA ASP A 335 34.01 -8.32 10.69
C ASP A 335 32.57 -7.77 10.74
N THR A 336 31.80 -8.11 9.71
CA THR A 336 30.41 -7.70 9.61
C THR A 336 29.48 -8.30 10.68
N ASP A 337 29.88 -9.34 11.41
CA ASP A 337 29.09 -9.89 12.52
C ASP A 337 29.23 -8.99 13.75
N GLU A 338 30.43 -8.45 14.00
CA GLU A 338 30.66 -7.40 15.00
C GLU A 338 29.91 -6.10 14.64
N LEU A 339 29.95 -5.67 13.38
CA LEU A 339 29.20 -4.48 12.93
C LEU A 339 27.69 -4.68 13.10
N ASP A 340 27.15 -5.85 12.74
CA ASP A 340 25.73 -6.19 12.95
C ASP A 340 25.37 -6.16 14.45
N HIS A 341 26.26 -6.64 15.33
CA HIS A 341 26.07 -6.62 16.78
C HIS A 341 26.03 -5.20 17.33
N ASN A 342 26.96 -4.34 16.90
CA ASN A 342 27.01 -2.93 17.29
C ASN A 342 25.81 -2.14 16.76
N LEU A 343 25.45 -2.36 15.49
CA LEU A 343 24.26 -1.76 14.88
C LEU A 343 22.97 -2.18 15.58
N ARG A 344 22.88 -3.42 16.09
CA ARG A 344 21.73 -3.87 16.89
C ARG A 344 21.67 -3.21 18.26
N ARG A 345 22.81 -2.97 18.93
CA ARG A 345 22.84 -2.26 20.23
C ARG A 345 22.30 -0.84 20.13
N LEU A 346 22.58 -0.15 19.02
CA LEU A 346 22.13 1.21 18.77
C LEU A 346 20.61 1.31 18.56
N ARG A 347 20.01 0.28 17.94
CA ARG A 347 18.54 0.16 17.82
C ARG A 347 17.83 -0.05 19.17
N VAL A 348 18.56 -0.33 20.25
CA VAL A 348 18.04 -0.71 21.58
C VAL A 348 18.48 0.29 22.68
N GLY A 349 18.76 1.55 22.34
CA GLY A 349 19.16 2.61 23.30
C GLY A 349 18.24 2.74 24.55
N PRO A 350 18.75 3.35 25.64
CA PRO A 350 18.82 2.80 27.00
C PRO A 350 17.46 2.68 27.72
N LEU A 351 16.67 1.66 27.39
CA LEU A 351 15.60 1.17 28.26
C LEU A 351 16.05 0.03 29.18
N ALA A 352 17.22 -0.57 28.93
CA ALA A 352 17.70 -1.73 29.69
C ALA A 352 18.36 -1.40 31.05
N GLU A 353 18.70 -0.13 31.33
CA GLU A 353 19.28 0.27 32.62
C GLU A 353 18.26 0.82 33.63
N VAL A 354 17.07 1.21 33.19
CA VAL A 354 15.99 1.70 34.07
C VAL A 354 15.22 0.55 34.73
N LEU A 355 15.25 -0.66 34.17
CA LEU A 355 14.53 -1.83 34.69
C LEU A 355 15.34 -2.73 35.64
N LYS A 356 16.52 -2.29 36.09
CA LYS A 356 17.29 -2.99 37.16
C LYS A 356 17.12 -2.38 38.56
N ASN A 357 16.37 -1.30 38.70
CA ASN A 357 16.14 -0.60 39.99
C ASN A 357 14.65 -0.28 40.25
N VAL A 358 13.71 -1.13 39.80
CA VAL A 358 12.31 -1.11 40.26
C VAL A 358 11.93 -2.47 40.79
#